data_AF-A0A9D0VIN4-F1
#
_entry.id   AF-A0A9D0VIN4-F1
#
_cell.length_a   1.000
_cell.length_b   1.000
_cell.length_c   1.000
_cell.angle_alpha   90.00
_cell.angle_beta   90.00
_cell.angle_gamma   90.00
#
_symmetry.space_group_name_H-M   'P 1'
#
loop_
_entity.id
_entity.type
_entity.pdbx_description
1 polymer ?
#
loop_
_entity_poly.entity_id
_entity_poly.type
_entity_poly.pdbx_seq_one_letter_code
_entity_poly.pdbx_strand_id
1 'polypeptide(L)'
;MQIQGWEEAQVRQTHISTVLIGADRVLKLKKPVSFGFLDFTTLEQRRDACEAEAHLNERTAPGVTLGVRRLTAAGGGPGGDGGVLEVEGSGALVDYAVEMQRLPDERRMASLLQRGELTTEHVDQVAEWLAGFHAASPRCAPYGSPEAVSALIEENFEQTPGADASMGPEQATRAREFQRELIASGWVQRRLEAGRVRDGHGDLRLDHVYLLGDLGAPRIVAIDGIEFSPRYRCADVASDLAFLAMELLLHGASALSERLIARWALQSGDWEVYGVVDRYMAYRAWVRAKIRGLQGDERAAHQRYELAHRIATRQRSRVLVAVGGPIASGKSTLADALSFALEAPVIDADRTRKQLAGVEPEVSLGSEPFAGAYTEAATEAVYAELARRAALVLDSGRTVVLDASFRSEAVRRYALQAAFAAGVACPFVLCSVPIPLLRQRLEARTGGASDARAPLLDDFLARYEPPVGPGVLEVDTSGPVDLEPIVAFVSAQATPALDEHREVRRLILRLRSGEREAVGLLAALLPGHFEYEERPGGFFDLARAKGAPAEADRLQAQHAPILEAVHALLDCWDDAGAEALATLLERHEHDEAVLSATPDIRRRRGW
;
A
#
# COMPACT_ATOMS: atom_id res chain seq x y z
N MET A 1 17.67 24.95 -33.10
CA MET A 1 18.41 23.70 -33.33
C MET A 1 17.58 22.85 -34.27
N GLN A 2 18.04 22.62 -35.49
CA GLN A 2 17.35 21.82 -36.50
C GLN A 2 18.18 20.56 -36.77
N ILE A 3 17.52 19.42 -36.98
CA ILE A 3 18.17 18.18 -37.40
C ILE A 3 17.99 18.04 -38.90
N GLN A 4 19.08 17.75 -39.62
CA GLN A 4 19.04 17.52 -41.06
C GLN A 4 18.10 16.37 -41.40
N GLY A 5 17.19 16.60 -42.34
CA GLY A 5 16.18 15.63 -42.75
C GLY A 5 14.95 15.57 -41.84
N TRP A 6 14.86 16.41 -40.80
CA TRP A 6 13.63 16.59 -40.03
C TRP A 6 12.95 17.89 -40.50
N GLU A 7 11.73 17.79 -41.02
CA GLU A 7 10.97 18.96 -41.53
C GLU A 7 10.64 19.94 -40.39
N GLU A 8 10.18 19.43 -39.24
CA GLU A 8 9.94 20.21 -38.03
C GLU A 8 10.13 19.33 -36.78
N ALA A 9 10.78 19.87 -35.74
CA ALA A 9 11.07 19.16 -34.50
C ALA A 9 10.49 19.93 -33.32
N GLN A 10 9.64 19.29 -32.51
CA GLN A 10 9.21 19.89 -31.26
C GLN A 10 10.35 19.81 -30.24
N VAL A 11 10.61 20.91 -29.54
CA VAL A 11 11.65 20.96 -28.51
C VAL A 11 10.99 20.96 -27.14
N ARG A 12 11.29 19.95 -26.33
CA ARG A 12 10.94 19.93 -24.90
C ARG A 12 12.21 20.03 -24.07
N GLN A 13 12.15 20.80 -22.99
CA GLN A 13 13.29 20.97 -22.10
C GLN A 13 12.97 20.47 -20.69
N THR A 14 13.91 19.76 -20.09
CA THR A 14 13.93 19.47 -18.66
C THR A 14 15.03 20.31 -18.00
N HIS A 15 15.22 20.16 -16.69
CA HIS A 15 16.32 20.81 -15.97
C HIS A 15 17.70 20.29 -16.41
N ILE A 16 17.78 19.07 -16.97
CA ILE A 16 19.05 18.40 -17.34
C ILE A 16 19.13 17.94 -18.80
N SER A 17 18.06 18.10 -19.59
CA SER A 17 18.02 17.58 -20.96
C SER A 17 17.25 18.49 -21.92
N THR A 18 17.62 18.39 -23.19
CA THR A 18 16.88 18.92 -24.34
C THR A 18 16.41 17.75 -25.19
N VAL A 19 15.10 17.64 -25.39
CA VAL A 19 14.45 16.56 -26.13
C VAL A 19 13.91 17.12 -27.43
N LEU A 20 14.42 16.62 -28.56
CA LEU A 20 13.96 16.93 -29.91
C LEU A 20 13.04 15.81 -30.38
N ILE A 21 11.79 16.14 -30.69
CA ILE A 21 10.75 15.17 -31.05
C ILE A 21 10.39 15.40 -32.52
N GLY A 22 10.76 14.45 -33.38
CA GLY A 22 10.43 14.42 -34.79
C GLY A 22 9.16 13.63 -35.06
N ALA A 23 8.93 13.23 -36.33
CA ALA A 23 7.77 12.43 -36.70
C ALA A 23 7.76 11.06 -36.00
N ASP A 24 8.82 10.28 -36.18
CA ASP A 24 8.91 8.88 -35.68
C ASP A 24 10.04 8.65 -34.66
N ARG A 25 10.89 9.68 -34.46
CA ARG A 25 12.12 9.61 -33.68
C ARG A 25 12.20 10.71 -32.64
N VAL A 26 12.90 10.43 -31.55
CA VAL A 26 13.23 11.38 -30.50
C VAL A 26 14.74 11.36 -30.27
N LEU A 27 15.36 12.54 -30.16
CA LEU A 27 16.75 12.70 -29.73
C LEU A 27 16.76 13.42 -28.38
N LYS A 28 17.34 12.77 -27.36
CA LYS A 28 17.50 13.36 -26.03
C LYS A 28 18.96 13.68 -25.76
N LEU A 29 19.26 14.96 -25.64
CA LEU A 29 20.58 15.48 -25.29
C LEU A 29 20.65 15.84 -23.81
N LYS A 30 21.82 15.68 -23.20
CA LYS A 30 22.10 16.21 -21.87
C LYS A 30 22.50 17.68 -21.96
N LYS A 31 22.04 18.50 -21.01
CA LYS A 31 22.45 19.91 -20.90
C LYS A 31 23.81 19.99 -20.19
N PRO A 32 24.69 20.95 -20.55
CA PRO A 32 25.98 21.13 -19.90
C PRO A 32 25.83 21.82 -18.53
N VAL A 33 25.29 21.10 -17.56
CA VAL A 33 24.96 21.60 -16.21
C VAL A 33 25.61 20.74 -15.14
N SER A 34 25.83 21.34 -13.96
CA SER A 34 26.23 20.66 -12.75
C SER A 34 25.37 21.14 -11.59
N PHE A 35 24.73 20.21 -10.88
CA PHE A 35 23.84 20.48 -9.74
C PHE A 35 24.37 19.88 -8.43
N GLY A 36 25.64 19.47 -8.39
CA GLY A 36 26.25 18.77 -7.25
C GLY A 36 25.89 17.28 -7.17
N PHE A 37 24.66 16.91 -7.54
CA PHE A 37 24.21 15.52 -7.63
C PHE A 37 24.39 14.85 -9.00
N LEU A 38 24.73 15.65 -10.02
CA LEU A 38 25.14 15.21 -11.35
C LEU A 38 26.06 16.28 -11.98
N ASP A 39 26.90 15.85 -12.93
CA ASP A 39 27.77 16.70 -13.72
C ASP A 39 27.80 16.24 -15.19
N PHE A 40 27.33 17.10 -16.07
CA PHE A 40 27.26 16.91 -17.52
C PHE A 40 28.03 17.99 -18.29
N THR A 41 28.96 18.69 -17.62
CA THR A 41 29.64 19.85 -18.19
C THR A 41 30.56 19.48 -19.35
N THR A 42 31.20 18.30 -19.35
CA THR A 42 32.05 17.84 -20.46
C THR A 42 31.31 16.97 -21.47
N LEU A 43 31.83 16.88 -22.70
CA LEU A 43 31.27 16.02 -23.74
C LEU A 43 31.36 14.53 -23.38
N GLU A 44 32.46 14.13 -22.75
CA GLU A 44 32.69 12.76 -22.28
C GLU A 44 31.64 12.37 -21.23
N GLN A 45 31.38 13.24 -20.24
CA GLN A 45 30.33 13.00 -19.24
C GLN A 45 28.95 12.87 -19.87
N ARG A 46 28.63 13.67 -20.89
CA ARG A 46 27.36 13.57 -21.61
C ARG A 46 27.24 12.30 -22.43
N ARG A 47 28.33 11.83 -23.07
CA ARG A 47 28.36 10.54 -23.75
C ARG A 47 28.08 9.41 -22.76
N ASP A 48 28.83 9.35 -21.68
CA ASP A 48 28.73 8.28 -20.68
C ASP A 48 27.32 8.26 -20.04
N ALA A 49 26.72 9.44 -19.81
CA ALA A 49 25.33 9.55 -19.36
C ALA A 49 24.31 9.07 -20.41
N CYS A 50 24.53 9.34 -21.70
CA CYS A 50 23.67 8.81 -22.76
C CYS A 50 23.77 7.28 -22.86
N GLU A 51 24.98 6.72 -22.72
CA GLU A 51 25.20 5.27 -22.72
C GLU A 51 24.55 4.60 -21.49
N ALA A 52 24.68 5.22 -20.32
CA ALA A 52 24.03 4.76 -19.11
C ALA A 52 22.49 4.79 -19.23
N GLU A 53 21.92 5.87 -19.77
CA GLU A 53 20.48 5.96 -20.01
C GLU A 53 20.01 4.87 -20.98
N ALA A 54 20.73 4.69 -22.09
CA ALA A 54 20.37 3.73 -23.11
C ALA A 54 20.35 2.30 -22.56
N HIS A 55 21.39 1.93 -21.79
CA HIS A 55 21.45 0.63 -21.13
C HIS A 55 20.36 0.47 -20.06
N LEU A 56 20.12 1.50 -19.24
CA LEU A 56 19.20 1.40 -18.11
C LEU A 56 17.75 1.25 -18.56
N ASN A 57 17.34 2.00 -19.59
CA ASN A 57 15.97 2.03 -20.07
C ASN A 57 15.54 0.71 -20.76
N GLU A 58 16.47 -0.14 -21.22
CA GLU A 58 16.12 -1.44 -21.80
C GLU A 58 15.37 -2.37 -20.83
N ARG A 59 15.57 -2.19 -19.51
CA ARG A 59 14.90 -2.99 -18.48
C ARG A 59 13.38 -2.75 -18.42
N THR A 60 12.95 -1.53 -18.74
CA THR A 60 11.55 -1.07 -18.57
C THR A 60 10.91 -0.60 -19.87
N ALA A 61 11.70 -0.38 -20.93
CA ALA A 61 11.27 0.04 -22.24
C ALA A 61 12.09 -0.63 -23.36
N PRO A 62 12.14 -1.99 -23.41
CA PRO A 62 13.00 -2.71 -24.34
C PRO A 62 12.70 -2.35 -25.80
N GLY A 63 13.71 -1.96 -26.58
CA GLY A 63 13.51 -1.57 -27.98
C GLY A 63 12.81 -0.22 -28.21
N VAL A 64 12.58 0.58 -27.16
CA VAL A 64 12.26 2.02 -27.31
C VAL A 64 13.54 2.81 -27.58
N THR A 65 14.64 2.45 -26.92
CA THR A 65 15.96 3.04 -27.20
C THR A 65 16.58 2.39 -28.43
N LEU A 66 17.09 3.21 -29.35
CA LEU A 66 17.71 2.77 -30.60
C LEU A 66 19.24 2.88 -30.58
N GLY A 67 19.77 3.56 -29.56
CA GLY A 67 21.20 3.68 -29.29
C GLY A 67 21.62 5.13 -29.05
N VAL A 68 22.90 5.30 -28.69
CA VAL A 68 23.53 6.62 -28.59
C VAL A 68 24.01 7.03 -29.98
N ARG A 69 23.82 8.31 -30.32
CA ARG A 69 24.21 8.92 -31.60
C ARG A 69 25.11 10.11 -31.40
N ARG A 70 26.04 10.28 -32.33
CA ARG A 70 26.85 11.49 -32.49
C ARG A 70 26.02 12.54 -33.21
N LEU A 71 26.01 13.77 -32.68
CA LEU A 71 25.46 14.94 -33.35
C LEU A 71 26.60 15.81 -33.82
N THR A 72 26.62 16.11 -35.11
CA THR A 72 27.69 16.88 -35.76
C THR A 72 27.14 18.10 -36.46
N ALA A 73 27.95 19.13 -36.65
CA ALA A 73 27.54 20.33 -37.39
C ALA A 73 27.44 20.03 -38.90
N ALA A 74 26.30 20.33 -39.52
CA ALA A 74 26.17 20.30 -40.97
C ALA A 74 27.02 21.42 -41.57
N GLY A 75 28.07 21.07 -42.33
CA GLY A 75 28.98 22.03 -42.95
C GLY A 75 29.97 22.71 -42.00
N GLY A 76 31.03 21.98 -41.61
CA GLY A 76 32.40 22.50 -41.46
C GLY A 76 32.76 23.55 -40.41
N GLY A 77 31.87 24.06 -39.55
CA GLY A 77 32.25 25.08 -38.56
C GLY A 77 31.45 25.06 -37.24
N PRO A 78 32.10 24.97 -36.07
CA PRO A 78 31.45 25.12 -34.77
C PRO A 78 31.36 26.60 -34.40
N GLY A 79 30.20 27.26 -34.58
CA GLY A 79 30.09 28.65 -34.13
C GLY A 79 28.86 29.48 -34.53
N GLY A 80 27.73 28.90 -34.90
CA GLY A 80 26.53 29.67 -35.22
C GLY A 80 25.31 29.25 -34.42
N ASP A 81 24.72 30.19 -33.67
CA ASP A 81 23.36 30.10 -33.13
C ASP A 81 22.37 29.93 -34.29
N GLY A 82 22.17 28.68 -34.72
CA GLY A 82 21.32 28.35 -35.87
C GLY A 82 21.77 27.18 -36.75
N GLY A 83 22.90 26.53 -36.47
CA GLY A 83 23.40 25.42 -37.29
C GLY A 83 22.44 24.21 -37.35
N VAL A 84 22.26 23.67 -38.56
CA VAL A 84 21.64 22.36 -38.78
C VAL A 84 22.60 21.28 -38.27
N LEU A 85 22.10 20.28 -37.55
CA LEU A 85 22.88 19.16 -37.04
C LEU A 85 22.61 17.89 -37.84
N GLU A 86 23.66 17.11 -38.08
CA GLU A 86 23.59 15.80 -38.70
C GLU A 86 23.76 14.70 -37.63
N VAL A 87 22.86 13.72 -37.64
CA VAL A 87 22.98 12.49 -36.85
C VAL A 87 23.99 11.58 -37.56
N GLU A 88 25.05 11.19 -36.84
CA GLU A 88 26.17 10.41 -37.40
C GLU A 88 26.82 11.03 -38.66
N GLY A 89 26.78 12.36 -38.76
CA GLY A 89 27.43 13.10 -39.85
C GLY A 89 28.96 13.10 -39.77
N SER A 90 29.60 13.53 -40.87
CA SER A 90 31.07 13.61 -40.95
C SER A 90 31.65 14.93 -40.40
N GLY A 91 30.79 15.84 -39.93
CA GLY A 91 31.18 17.14 -39.41
C GLY A 91 31.88 17.09 -38.05
N ALA A 92 32.20 18.26 -37.50
CA ALA A 92 32.72 18.38 -36.15
C ALA A 92 31.68 17.91 -35.13
N LEU A 93 32.11 17.13 -34.13
CA LEU A 93 31.25 16.67 -33.03
C LEU A 93 30.75 17.87 -32.23
N VAL A 94 29.43 17.94 -32.08
CA VAL A 94 28.74 18.96 -31.28
C VAL A 94 28.29 18.37 -29.96
N ASP A 95 27.62 17.22 -29.98
CA ASP A 95 27.17 16.53 -28.76
C ASP A 95 26.83 15.05 -29.03
N TYR A 96 26.39 14.36 -27.98
CA TYR A 96 25.78 13.04 -28.04
C TYR A 96 24.28 13.12 -27.70
N ALA A 97 23.50 12.20 -28.26
CA ALA A 97 22.09 12.06 -27.94
C ALA A 97 21.68 10.59 -27.84
N VAL A 98 20.74 10.30 -26.95
CA VAL A 98 20.01 9.04 -27.00
C VAL A 98 18.94 9.14 -28.08
N GLU A 99 19.02 8.28 -29.10
CA GLU A 99 17.98 8.13 -30.12
C GLU A 99 16.94 7.13 -29.62
N MET A 100 15.67 7.50 -29.68
CA MET A 100 14.55 6.68 -29.26
C MET A 100 13.47 6.65 -30.33
N GLN A 101 12.69 5.57 -30.36
CA GLN A 101 11.41 5.54 -31.05
C GLN A 101 10.46 6.54 -30.38
N ARG A 102 9.74 7.34 -31.18
CA ARG A 102 8.68 8.20 -30.63
C ARG A 102 7.52 7.32 -30.16
N LEU A 103 7.20 7.41 -28.88
CA LEU A 103 6.00 6.82 -28.32
C LEU A 103 4.79 7.73 -28.56
N PRO A 104 3.59 7.16 -28.80
CA PRO A 104 2.37 7.94 -28.97
C PRO A 104 2.00 8.65 -27.66
N ASP A 105 1.95 9.98 -27.69
CA ASP A 105 1.70 10.82 -26.51
C ASP A 105 0.34 10.51 -25.88
N GLU A 106 -0.64 10.08 -26.69
CA GLU A 106 -2.01 9.78 -26.31
C GLU A 106 -2.09 8.52 -25.41
N ARG A 107 -1.08 7.65 -25.49
CA ARG A 107 -0.97 6.38 -24.74
C ARG A 107 -0.21 6.52 -23.42
N ARG A 108 0.28 7.72 -23.11
CA ARG A 108 0.90 8.05 -21.82
C ARG A 108 -0.15 8.03 -20.72
N MET A 109 0.18 7.48 -19.54
CA MET A 109 -0.76 7.43 -18.40
C MET A 109 -1.27 8.82 -18.01
N ALA A 110 -0.42 9.84 -18.03
CA ALA A 110 -0.85 11.22 -17.77
C ALA A 110 -1.95 11.70 -18.74
N SER A 111 -1.80 11.38 -20.03
CA SER A 111 -2.76 11.77 -21.07
C SER A 111 -4.07 10.98 -20.99
N LEU A 112 -4.01 9.69 -20.68
CA LEU A 112 -5.19 8.87 -20.42
C LEU A 112 -5.95 9.37 -19.19
N LEU A 113 -5.23 9.72 -18.12
CA LEU A 113 -5.85 10.25 -16.91
C LEU A 113 -6.54 11.60 -17.19
N GLN A 114 -5.89 12.50 -17.91
CA GLN A 114 -6.45 13.81 -18.25
C GLN A 114 -7.74 13.69 -19.09
N ARG A 115 -7.85 12.66 -19.94
CA ARG A 115 -9.06 12.39 -20.74
C ARG A 115 -10.11 11.55 -20.01
N GLY A 116 -9.85 11.09 -18.78
CA GLY A 116 -10.73 10.18 -18.06
C GLY A 116 -10.77 8.76 -18.63
N GLU A 117 -9.75 8.37 -19.42
CA GLU A 117 -9.62 7.06 -20.09
C GLU A 117 -8.71 6.09 -19.31
N LEU A 118 -8.06 6.54 -18.24
CA LEU A 118 -7.29 5.66 -17.36
C LEU A 118 -8.26 4.88 -16.45
N THR A 119 -8.38 3.58 -16.70
CA THR A 119 -9.31 2.69 -16.00
C THR A 119 -8.63 1.92 -14.87
N THR A 120 -9.44 1.23 -14.08
CA THR A 120 -9.00 0.31 -13.03
C THR A 120 -8.15 -0.85 -13.56
N GLU A 121 -8.48 -1.37 -14.73
CA GLU A 121 -7.77 -2.49 -15.37
C GLU A 121 -6.37 -2.06 -15.84
N HIS A 122 -6.26 -0.86 -16.40
CA HIS A 122 -4.96 -0.27 -16.72
C HIS A 122 -4.06 -0.16 -15.50
N VAL A 123 -4.62 0.27 -14.35
CA VAL A 123 -3.87 0.39 -13.09
C VAL A 123 -3.47 -0.97 -12.54
N ASP A 124 -4.35 -1.97 -12.62
CA ASP A 124 -4.06 -3.35 -12.21
C ASP A 124 -2.86 -3.91 -12.98
N GLN A 125 -2.85 -3.76 -14.31
CA GLN A 125 -1.76 -4.25 -15.16
C GLN A 125 -0.43 -3.52 -14.87
N VAL A 126 -0.49 -2.21 -14.60
CA VAL A 126 0.71 -1.45 -14.19
C VAL A 126 1.24 -1.92 -12.85
N ALA A 127 0.36 -2.20 -11.89
CA ALA A 127 0.76 -2.73 -10.59
C ALA A 127 1.43 -4.11 -10.74
N GLU A 128 0.89 -4.97 -11.59
CA GLU A 128 1.42 -6.30 -11.89
C GLU A 128 2.79 -6.24 -12.57
N TRP A 129 2.91 -5.44 -13.62
CA TRP A 129 4.18 -5.18 -14.31
C TRP A 129 5.23 -4.62 -13.34
N LEU A 130 4.84 -3.67 -12.49
CA LEU A 130 5.75 -3.03 -11.53
C LEU A 130 6.20 -4.02 -10.44
N ALA A 131 5.31 -4.88 -9.95
CA ALA A 131 5.67 -5.94 -9.02
C ALA A 131 6.66 -6.94 -9.64
N GLY A 132 6.44 -7.34 -10.90
CA GLY A 132 7.37 -8.19 -11.64
C GLY A 132 8.74 -7.53 -11.85
N PHE A 133 8.75 -6.25 -12.26
CA PHE A 133 9.98 -5.47 -12.40
C PHE A 133 10.76 -5.37 -11.08
N HIS A 134 10.08 -5.08 -9.96
CA HIS A 134 10.69 -5.01 -8.64
C HIS A 134 11.27 -6.36 -8.20
N ALA A 135 10.57 -7.47 -8.48
CA ALA A 135 11.04 -8.81 -8.15
C ALA A 135 12.28 -9.22 -8.96
N ALA A 136 12.31 -8.88 -10.25
CA ALA A 136 13.43 -9.16 -11.16
C ALA A 136 14.65 -8.23 -10.94
N SER A 137 14.44 -7.06 -10.33
CA SER A 137 15.51 -6.08 -10.13
C SER A 137 16.57 -6.55 -9.12
N PRO A 138 17.86 -6.28 -9.37
CA PRO A 138 18.94 -6.61 -8.44
C PRO A 138 18.75 -5.98 -7.05
N ARG A 139 19.21 -6.67 -6.01
CA ARG A 139 19.31 -6.12 -4.65
C ARG A 139 20.45 -5.10 -4.58
N CYS A 140 20.21 -4.00 -3.89
CA CYS A 140 21.17 -2.90 -3.76
C CYS A 140 21.21 -2.37 -2.32
N ALA A 141 21.38 -3.29 -1.37
CA ALA A 141 21.36 -3.05 0.07
C ALA A 141 22.16 -1.80 0.55
N PRO A 142 23.36 -1.48 0.01
CA PRO A 142 24.13 -0.31 0.47
C PRO A 142 23.40 1.04 0.39
N TYR A 143 22.37 1.16 -0.46
CA TYR A 143 21.64 2.41 -0.66
C TYR A 143 20.38 2.55 0.22
N GLY A 144 20.00 1.50 0.95
CA GLY A 144 18.76 1.48 1.72
C GLY A 144 18.94 1.40 3.23
N SER A 145 20.14 1.70 3.75
CA SER A 145 20.33 1.78 5.20
C SER A 145 19.54 2.98 5.78
N PRO A 146 19.15 2.94 7.07
CA PRO A 146 18.53 4.08 7.74
C PRO A 146 19.31 5.39 7.57
N GLU A 147 20.65 5.33 7.61
CA GLU A 147 21.54 6.48 7.42
C GLU A 147 21.49 7.01 5.98
N ALA A 148 21.51 6.11 4.99
CA ALA A 148 21.45 6.49 3.58
C ALA A 148 20.11 7.15 3.22
N VAL A 149 19.00 6.60 3.72
CA VAL A 149 17.65 7.17 3.52
C VAL A 149 17.50 8.49 4.28
N SER A 150 17.97 8.56 5.53
CA SER A 150 17.96 9.79 6.32
C SER A 150 18.73 10.91 5.62
N ALA A 151 19.94 10.63 5.12
CA ALA A 151 20.74 11.61 4.39
C ALA A 151 20.04 12.13 3.12
N LEU A 152 19.30 11.28 2.40
CA LEU A 152 18.51 11.73 1.24
C LEU A 152 17.34 12.64 1.63
N ILE A 153 16.67 12.35 2.74
CA ILE A 153 15.58 13.17 3.26
C ILE A 153 16.10 14.54 3.70
N GLU A 154 17.15 14.57 4.52
CA GLU A 154 17.72 15.83 5.03
C GLU A 154 18.32 16.69 3.91
N GLU A 155 19.03 16.09 2.95
CA GLU A 155 19.57 16.82 1.79
C GLU A 155 18.45 17.49 0.97
N ASN A 156 17.28 16.84 0.83
CA ASN A 156 16.13 17.46 0.17
C ASN A 156 15.62 18.69 0.94
N PHE A 157 15.62 18.66 2.26
CA PHE A 157 15.21 19.80 3.09
C PHE A 157 16.20 20.95 3.01
N GLU A 158 17.50 20.66 3.09
CA GLU A 158 18.57 21.65 2.95
C GLU A 158 18.55 22.35 1.59
N GLN A 159 18.24 21.60 0.52
CA GLN A 159 18.12 22.14 -0.85
C GLN A 159 16.79 22.87 -1.12
N THR A 160 15.90 22.97 -0.14
CA THR A 160 14.58 23.62 -0.28
C THR A 160 14.28 24.64 0.84
N PRO A 161 15.16 25.64 1.07
CA PRO A 161 14.93 26.64 2.13
C PRO A 161 13.67 27.49 1.90
N GLY A 162 13.16 27.55 0.66
CA GLY A 162 11.93 28.26 0.31
C GLY A 162 10.63 27.53 0.67
N ALA A 163 10.68 26.28 1.15
CA ALA A 163 9.46 25.53 1.49
C ALA A 163 8.62 26.24 2.56
N ASP A 164 9.26 26.75 3.61
CA ASP A 164 8.60 27.44 4.73
C ASP A 164 7.88 28.71 4.27
N ALA A 165 8.49 29.47 3.36
CA ALA A 165 7.87 30.64 2.74
C ALA A 165 6.72 30.27 1.80
N SER A 166 6.79 29.10 1.16
CA SER A 166 5.80 28.62 0.21
C SER A 166 4.51 28.13 0.87
N MET A 167 4.59 27.33 1.94
CA MET A 167 3.41 26.68 2.57
C MET A 167 3.14 27.09 4.02
N GLY A 168 4.02 27.91 4.60
CA GLY A 168 4.00 28.25 6.00
C GLY A 168 4.87 27.31 6.85
N PRO A 169 5.53 27.84 7.89
CA PRO A 169 6.53 27.09 8.67
C PRO A 169 5.93 25.89 9.42
N GLU A 170 4.71 26.00 9.94
CA GLU A 170 4.04 24.92 10.67
C GLU A 170 3.75 23.72 9.76
N GLN A 171 3.19 23.97 8.57
CA GLN A 171 2.90 22.91 7.60
C GLN A 171 4.17 22.24 7.10
N ALA A 172 5.19 23.03 6.78
CA ALA A 172 6.51 22.55 6.38
C ALA A 172 7.13 21.68 7.48
N THR A 173 7.04 22.11 8.74
CA THR A 173 7.54 21.36 9.90
C THR A 173 6.85 20.01 10.02
N ARG A 174 5.52 19.99 10.01
CA ARG A 174 4.76 18.73 10.12
C ARG A 174 5.09 17.75 8.98
N ALA A 175 5.22 18.26 7.75
CA ALA A 175 5.56 17.43 6.59
C ALA A 175 7.00 16.89 6.63
N ARG A 176 7.95 17.64 7.21
CA ARG A 176 9.33 17.16 7.46
C ARG A 176 9.37 16.10 8.57
N GLU A 177 8.68 16.35 9.68
CA GLU A 177 8.59 15.42 10.81
C GLU A 177 8.02 14.07 10.38
N PHE A 178 6.91 14.08 9.63
CA PHE A 178 6.30 12.86 9.10
C PHE A 178 7.25 12.01 8.24
N GLN A 179 8.13 12.65 7.47
CA GLN A 179 9.17 11.94 6.71
C GLN A 179 10.28 11.39 7.62
N ARG A 180 10.70 12.15 8.63
CA ARG A 180 11.72 11.70 9.62
C ARG A 180 11.23 10.53 10.47
N GLU A 181 9.93 10.46 10.77
CA GLU A 181 9.31 9.32 11.44
C GLU A 181 9.53 8.00 10.70
N LEU A 182 9.74 8.01 9.37
CA LEU A 182 10.09 6.81 8.61
C LEU A 182 11.34 6.15 9.18
N ILE A 183 12.36 6.96 9.49
CA ILE A 183 13.62 6.48 10.04
C ILE A 183 13.41 6.02 11.49
N ALA A 184 12.73 6.85 12.30
CA ALA A 184 12.52 6.59 13.73
C ALA A 184 11.66 5.33 13.99
N SER A 185 10.77 4.98 13.06
CA SER A 185 9.87 3.82 13.18
C SER A 185 10.55 2.46 13.05
N GLY A 186 11.81 2.39 12.61
CA GLY A 186 12.52 1.14 12.33
C GLY A 186 12.10 0.44 11.03
N TRP A 187 11.10 0.96 10.31
CA TRP A 187 10.64 0.35 9.05
C TRP A 187 11.75 0.27 8.01
N VAL A 188 12.59 1.29 7.85
CA VAL A 188 13.68 1.26 6.84
C VAL A 188 14.60 0.04 7.06
N GLN A 189 14.98 -0.23 8.31
CA GLN A 189 15.82 -1.38 8.64
C GLN A 189 15.10 -2.70 8.31
N ARG A 190 13.82 -2.83 8.71
CA ARG A 190 13.01 -4.01 8.41
C ARG A 190 12.90 -4.28 6.91
N ARG A 191 12.68 -3.23 6.11
CA ARG A 191 12.56 -3.31 4.64
C ARG A 191 13.89 -3.71 3.99
N LEU A 192 15.01 -3.19 4.50
CA LEU A 192 16.35 -3.59 4.08
C LEU A 192 16.61 -5.08 4.32
N GLU A 193 16.32 -5.57 5.52
CA GLU A 193 16.48 -6.99 5.91
C GLU A 193 15.58 -7.92 5.09
N ALA A 194 14.36 -7.48 4.78
CA ALA A 194 13.44 -8.18 3.89
C ALA A 194 13.88 -8.16 2.41
N GLY A 195 15.02 -7.54 2.07
CA GLY A 195 15.55 -7.48 0.71
C GLY A 195 14.68 -6.65 -0.23
N ARG A 196 13.99 -5.63 0.30
CA ARG A 196 13.10 -4.74 -0.46
C ARG A 196 13.82 -3.58 -1.13
N VAL A 197 15.11 -3.40 -0.85
CA VAL A 197 15.96 -2.38 -1.47
C VAL A 197 16.50 -2.91 -2.81
N ARG A 198 15.98 -2.36 -3.91
CA ARG A 198 16.19 -2.84 -5.29
C ARG A 198 16.59 -1.72 -6.24
N ASP A 199 17.29 -2.10 -7.30
CA ASP A 199 17.70 -1.18 -8.37
C ASP A 199 16.52 -0.84 -9.29
N GLY A 200 15.65 0.04 -8.82
CA GLY A 200 14.36 0.36 -9.45
C GLY A 200 14.44 1.33 -10.63
N HIS A 201 13.41 2.15 -10.79
CA HIS A 201 13.28 3.22 -11.78
C HIS A 201 13.73 4.58 -11.24
N GLY A 202 13.43 4.90 -9.98
CA GLY A 202 13.85 6.14 -9.30
C GLY A 202 13.05 7.41 -9.63
N ASP A 203 12.44 7.51 -10.83
CA ASP A 203 11.60 8.64 -11.28
C ASP A 203 10.31 8.17 -12.01
N LEU A 204 9.58 7.21 -11.42
CA LEU A 204 8.41 6.59 -12.04
C LEU A 204 7.17 7.51 -11.97
N ARG A 205 6.97 8.33 -12.99
CA ARG A 205 5.88 9.32 -13.06
C ARG A 205 4.83 8.93 -14.10
N LEU A 206 3.62 9.49 -13.98
CA LEU A 206 2.57 9.34 -15.00
C LEU A 206 3.02 9.76 -16.41
N ASP A 207 3.96 10.71 -16.49
CA ASP A 207 4.52 11.17 -17.75
C ASP A 207 5.42 10.15 -18.45
N HIS A 208 5.91 9.17 -17.71
CA HIS A 208 6.96 8.26 -18.14
C HIS A 208 6.43 6.86 -18.46
N VAL A 209 5.21 6.55 -18.01
CA VAL A 209 4.58 5.25 -18.24
C VAL A 209 3.62 5.34 -19.43
N TYR A 210 3.79 4.44 -20.39
CA TYR A 210 2.94 4.28 -21.55
C TYR A 210 2.28 2.91 -21.54
N LEU A 211 1.00 2.89 -21.86
CA LEU A 211 0.22 1.69 -22.06
C LEU A 211 0.12 1.49 -23.56
N LEU A 212 0.94 0.64 -24.17
CA LEU A 212 0.92 0.39 -25.62
C LEU A 212 0.08 -0.86 -25.92
N GLY A 213 -0.55 -0.96 -27.10
CA GLY A 213 -1.39 -2.12 -27.47
C GLY A 213 -2.85 -2.02 -27.02
N ASP A 214 -3.58 -3.12 -27.00
CA ASP A 214 -5.00 -3.13 -26.61
C ASP A 214 -5.17 -3.42 -25.10
N LEU A 215 -6.30 -2.99 -24.54
CA LEU A 215 -6.67 -3.14 -23.11
C LEU A 215 -6.47 -4.58 -22.56
N GLY A 216 -6.61 -5.61 -23.39
CA GLY A 216 -6.46 -7.01 -22.99
C GLY A 216 -5.04 -7.59 -23.07
N ALA A 217 -4.10 -6.89 -23.70
CA ALA A 217 -2.69 -7.29 -23.77
C ALA A 217 -1.77 -6.06 -23.89
N PRO A 218 -1.83 -5.11 -22.95
CA PRO A 218 -1.04 -3.90 -23.07
C PRO A 218 0.41 -4.20 -22.77
N ARG A 219 1.26 -3.73 -23.67
CA ARG A 219 2.68 -3.62 -23.44
C ARG A 219 2.94 -2.34 -22.64
N ILE A 220 3.22 -2.50 -21.36
CA ILE A 220 3.61 -1.39 -20.49
C ILE A 220 5.09 -1.10 -20.72
N VAL A 221 5.40 0.18 -20.94
CA VAL A 221 6.79 0.67 -20.99
C VAL A 221 6.94 1.89 -20.11
N ALA A 222 8.04 1.94 -19.36
CA ALA A 222 8.44 3.11 -18.59
C ALA A 222 9.81 3.61 -19.05
N ILE A 223 9.88 4.88 -19.40
CA ILE A 223 11.10 5.56 -19.87
C ILE A 223 11.65 6.50 -18.80
N ASP A 224 12.87 7.00 -19.00
CA ASP A 224 13.45 8.08 -18.17
C ASP A 224 13.70 7.64 -16.71
N GLY A 225 14.23 6.43 -16.54
CA GLY A 225 14.76 5.98 -15.25
C GLY A 225 16.04 6.73 -14.90
N ILE A 226 16.30 6.97 -13.60
CA ILE A 226 17.46 7.79 -13.18
C ILE A 226 18.77 7.06 -13.48
N GLU A 227 19.47 7.43 -14.55
CA GLU A 227 20.70 6.78 -15.01
C GLU A 227 21.97 7.25 -14.28
N PHE A 228 21.99 8.53 -13.89
CA PHE A 228 23.22 9.22 -13.50
C PHE A 228 23.68 8.93 -12.07
N SER A 229 22.84 8.32 -11.23
CA SER A 229 23.22 8.01 -9.85
C SER A 229 22.38 6.87 -9.28
N PRO A 230 23.01 5.71 -8.98
CA PRO A 230 22.35 4.63 -8.26
C PRO A 230 21.75 5.09 -6.94
N ARG A 231 22.32 6.09 -6.26
CA ARG A 231 21.83 6.61 -4.98
C ARG A 231 20.36 7.06 -5.01
N TYR A 232 19.86 7.50 -6.17
CA TYR A 232 18.47 7.94 -6.31
C TYR A 232 17.52 6.88 -6.91
N ARG A 233 18.08 5.81 -7.48
CA ARG A 233 17.35 4.72 -8.16
C ARG A 233 17.28 3.44 -7.33
N CYS A 234 18.37 3.13 -6.62
CA CYS A 234 18.49 2.06 -5.66
C CYS A 234 17.79 2.46 -4.36
N ALA A 235 16.56 1.98 -4.15
CA ALA A 235 15.75 2.34 -2.99
C ALA A 235 14.84 1.17 -2.59
N ASP A 236 14.12 1.31 -1.48
CA ASP A 236 12.98 0.45 -1.22
C ASP A 236 12.01 0.52 -2.41
N VAL A 237 11.57 -0.64 -2.90
CA VAL A 237 10.55 -0.76 -3.96
C VAL A 237 9.25 -0.01 -3.65
N ALA A 238 8.93 0.17 -2.36
CA ALA A 238 7.81 1.00 -1.91
C ALA A 238 8.00 2.48 -2.30
N SER A 239 9.24 2.98 -2.40
CA SER A 239 9.55 4.35 -2.81
C SER A 239 9.30 4.60 -4.30
N ASP A 240 9.49 3.58 -5.14
CA ASP A 240 9.17 3.64 -6.57
C ASP A 240 7.66 3.53 -6.80
N LEU A 241 6.99 2.60 -6.12
CA LEU A 241 5.52 2.52 -6.11
C LEU A 241 4.87 3.83 -5.66
N ALA A 242 5.37 4.38 -4.54
CA ALA A 242 4.89 5.63 -3.96
C ALA A 242 5.03 6.81 -4.93
N PHE A 243 6.01 6.80 -5.84
CA PHE A 243 6.17 7.87 -6.81
C PHE A 243 4.95 7.93 -7.76
N LEU A 244 4.60 6.78 -8.35
CA LEU A 244 3.46 6.71 -9.26
C LEU A 244 2.13 6.92 -8.53
N ALA A 245 1.98 6.33 -7.34
CA ALA A 245 0.81 6.52 -6.48
C ALA A 245 0.62 7.99 -6.10
N MET A 246 1.71 8.70 -5.77
CA MET A 246 1.69 10.13 -5.42
C MET A 246 1.30 10.98 -6.62
N GLU A 247 1.78 10.68 -7.83
CA GLU A 247 1.36 11.43 -9.03
C GLU A 247 -0.13 11.22 -9.34
N LEU A 248 -0.71 10.03 -9.12
CA LEU A 248 -2.17 9.83 -9.20
C LEU A 248 -2.92 10.70 -8.18
N LEU A 249 -2.46 10.70 -6.93
CA LEU A 249 -3.06 11.52 -5.86
C LEU A 249 -2.96 13.03 -6.15
N LEU A 250 -1.83 13.48 -6.71
CA LEU A 250 -1.64 14.87 -7.13
C LEU A 250 -2.68 15.32 -8.17
N HIS A 251 -3.10 14.42 -9.05
CA HIS A 251 -4.11 14.68 -10.08
C HIS A 251 -5.55 14.35 -9.62
N GLY A 252 -5.77 14.13 -8.32
CA GLY A 252 -7.09 13.86 -7.75
C GLY A 252 -7.62 12.44 -7.98
N ALA A 253 -6.80 11.52 -8.48
CA ALA A 253 -7.17 10.14 -8.75
C ALA A 253 -6.89 9.22 -7.54
N SER A 254 -7.43 9.58 -6.38
CA SER A 254 -7.20 8.88 -5.11
C SER A 254 -7.58 7.40 -5.14
N ALA A 255 -8.76 7.06 -5.70
CA ALA A 255 -9.20 5.68 -5.85
C ALA A 255 -8.25 4.84 -6.71
N LEU A 256 -7.71 5.41 -7.80
CA LEU A 256 -6.71 4.75 -8.64
C LEU A 256 -5.35 4.62 -7.93
N SER A 257 -4.98 5.62 -7.13
CA SER A 257 -3.76 5.57 -6.30
C SER A 257 -3.82 4.42 -5.28
N GLU A 258 -4.92 4.29 -4.55
CA GLU A 258 -5.11 3.20 -3.59
C GLU A 258 -5.23 1.84 -4.28
N ARG A 259 -5.88 1.77 -5.46
CA ARG A 259 -5.93 0.54 -6.27
C ARG A 259 -4.54 0.10 -6.74
N LEU A 260 -3.68 1.02 -7.18
CA LEU A 260 -2.30 0.73 -7.56
C LEU A 260 -1.53 0.08 -6.40
N ILE A 261 -1.61 0.67 -5.20
CA ILE A 261 -0.93 0.16 -4.01
C ILE A 261 -1.48 -1.23 -3.63
N ALA A 262 -2.80 -1.38 -3.61
CA ALA A 262 -3.47 -2.63 -3.24
C ALA A 262 -3.10 -3.78 -4.17
N ARG A 263 -3.13 -3.53 -5.48
CA ARG A 263 -2.80 -4.53 -6.50
C ARG A 263 -1.32 -4.87 -6.50
N TRP A 264 -0.46 -3.88 -6.25
CA TRP A 264 0.96 -4.14 -6.11
C TRP A 264 1.25 -4.98 -4.85
N ALA A 265 0.65 -4.66 -3.71
CA ALA A 265 0.80 -5.42 -2.46
C ALA A 265 0.29 -6.85 -2.62
N LEU A 266 -0.83 -7.02 -3.31
CA LEU A 266 -1.35 -8.32 -3.69
C LEU A 266 -0.35 -9.07 -4.57
N GLN A 267 0.05 -8.53 -5.73
CA GLN A 267 0.91 -9.25 -6.68
C GLN A 267 2.29 -9.57 -6.11
N SER A 268 2.88 -8.65 -5.34
CA SER A 268 4.20 -8.84 -4.71
C SER A 268 4.17 -9.66 -3.41
N GLY A 269 2.98 -9.89 -2.85
CA GLY A 269 2.79 -10.44 -1.51
C GLY A 269 3.25 -9.52 -0.38
N ASP A 270 3.63 -8.27 -0.68
CA ASP A 270 4.28 -7.35 0.24
C ASP A 270 3.28 -6.35 0.84
N TRP A 271 2.51 -6.80 1.83
CA TRP A 271 1.54 -5.96 2.55
C TRP A 271 2.19 -5.00 3.55
N GLU A 272 3.47 -5.17 3.87
CA GLU A 272 4.21 -4.24 4.74
C GLU A 272 4.45 -2.88 4.07
N VAL A 273 4.20 -2.77 2.77
CA VAL A 273 4.23 -1.49 2.04
C VAL A 273 3.33 -0.44 2.69
N TYR A 274 2.22 -0.84 3.31
CA TYR A 274 1.32 0.08 4.01
C TYR A 274 1.98 0.77 5.21
N GLY A 275 3.02 0.19 5.81
CA GLY A 275 3.78 0.84 6.89
C GLY A 275 4.68 1.99 6.44
N VAL A 276 4.98 2.08 5.13
CA VAL A 276 5.99 3.01 4.59
C VAL A 276 5.50 3.88 3.42
N VAL A 277 4.46 3.46 2.70
CA VAL A 277 4.08 4.07 1.41
C VAL A 277 3.73 5.54 1.53
N ASP A 278 2.98 5.96 2.55
CA ASP A 278 2.57 7.36 2.72
C ASP A 278 3.78 8.27 3.00
N ARG A 279 4.76 7.79 3.77
CA ARG A 279 6.00 8.52 4.05
C ARG A 279 6.86 8.64 2.79
N TYR A 280 6.93 7.59 1.99
CA TYR A 280 7.57 7.67 0.68
C TYR A 280 6.81 8.57 -0.30
N MET A 281 5.47 8.59 -0.29
CA MET A 281 4.69 9.51 -1.12
C MET A 281 4.97 10.98 -0.74
N ALA A 282 5.01 11.29 0.56
CA ALA A 282 5.37 12.62 1.05
C ALA A 282 6.80 13.02 0.63
N TYR A 283 7.76 12.10 0.77
CA TYR A 283 9.13 12.28 0.29
C TYR A 283 9.19 12.56 -1.23
N ARG A 284 8.50 11.75 -2.05
CA ARG A 284 8.48 11.94 -3.51
C ARG A 284 7.78 13.24 -3.91
N ALA A 285 6.72 13.64 -3.20
CA ALA A 285 6.09 14.94 -3.40
C ALA A 285 7.08 16.09 -3.13
N TRP A 286 7.86 16.01 -2.05
CA TRP A 286 8.89 16.99 -1.72
C TRP A 286 10.02 17.05 -2.77
N VAL A 287 10.50 15.89 -3.23
CA VAL A 287 11.46 15.80 -4.35
C VAL A 287 10.89 16.50 -5.58
N ARG A 288 9.63 16.25 -5.94
CA ARG A 288 9.02 16.88 -7.10
C ARG A 288 8.84 18.38 -6.92
N ALA A 289 8.56 18.85 -5.69
CA ALA A 289 8.50 20.27 -5.39
C ALA A 289 9.87 20.95 -5.63
N LYS A 290 10.96 20.35 -5.13
CA LYS A 290 12.34 20.79 -5.38
C LYS A 290 12.63 20.95 -6.87
N ILE A 291 12.33 19.91 -7.67
CA ILE A 291 12.60 19.93 -9.10
C ILE A 291 11.79 21.00 -9.83
N ARG A 292 10.52 21.22 -9.46
CA ARG A 292 9.71 22.30 -10.04
C ARG A 292 10.24 23.69 -9.66
N GLY A 293 10.70 23.87 -8.43
CA GLY A 293 11.38 25.09 -7.99
C GLY A 293 12.64 25.39 -8.80
N LEU A 294 13.49 24.39 -9.06
CA LEU A 294 14.68 24.55 -9.92
C LEU A 294 14.34 24.91 -11.37
N GLN A 295 13.13 24.60 -11.82
CA GLN A 295 12.61 24.98 -13.14
C GLN A 295 11.96 26.38 -13.15
N GLY A 296 11.92 27.07 -12.01
CA GLY A 296 11.25 28.36 -11.85
C GLY A 296 9.72 28.27 -11.78
N ASP A 297 9.16 27.08 -11.58
CA ASP A 297 7.71 26.85 -11.47
C ASP A 297 7.30 26.77 -9.99
N GLU A 298 7.28 27.94 -9.34
CA GLU A 298 6.95 28.06 -7.91
C GLU A 298 5.54 27.57 -7.59
N ARG A 299 4.58 27.77 -8.51
CA ARG A 299 3.20 27.30 -8.33
C ARG A 299 3.13 25.78 -8.30
N ALA A 300 3.78 25.10 -9.25
CA ALA A 300 3.81 23.65 -9.26
C ALA A 300 4.64 23.06 -8.11
N ALA A 301 5.64 23.80 -7.62
CA ALA A 301 6.37 23.45 -6.41
C ALA A 301 5.47 23.53 -5.17
N HIS A 302 4.78 24.65 -4.97
CA HIS A 302 3.84 24.86 -3.87
C HIS A 302 2.77 23.76 -3.80
N GLN A 303 2.13 23.42 -4.92
CA GLN A 303 1.13 22.34 -4.98
C GLN A 303 1.63 20.98 -4.46
N ARG A 304 2.93 20.70 -4.62
CA ARG A 304 3.56 19.44 -4.21
C ARG A 304 4.01 19.47 -2.77
N TYR A 305 4.47 20.61 -2.27
CA TYR A 305 4.64 20.81 -0.83
C TYR A 305 3.30 20.61 -0.10
N GLU A 306 2.24 21.27 -0.57
CA GLU A 306 0.88 21.08 -0.04
C GLU A 306 0.44 19.61 -0.06
N LEU A 307 0.75 18.88 -1.14
CA LEU A 307 0.46 17.45 -1.20
C LEU A 307 1.22 16.66 -0.12
N ALA A 308 2.52 16.94 0.09
CA ALA A 308 3.30 16.29 1.14
C ALA A 308 2.70 16.56 2.53
N HIS A 309 2.28 17.79 2.80
CA HIS A 309 1.58 18.14 4.04
C HIS A 309 0.23 17.44 4.18
N ARG A 310 -0.61 17.44 3.13
CA ARG A 310 -1.90 16.73 3.15
C ARG A 310 -1.75 15.23 3.40
N ILE A 311 -0.69 14.60 2.90
CA ILE A 311 -0.39 13.19 3.20
C ILE A 311 -0.03 13.04 4.68
N ALA A 312 0.84 13.92 5.20
CA ALA A 312 1.29 13.90 6.60
C ALA A 312 0.18 14.19 7.63
N THR A 313 -0.87 14.89 7.23
CA THR A 313 -1.99 15.27 8.10
C THR A 313 -3.30 14.59 7.74
N ARG A 314 -3.27 13.58 6.85
CA ARG A 314 -4.49 12.93 6.36
C ARG A 314 -5.18 12.18 7.51
N GLN A 315 -6.22 12.78 8.07
CA GLN A 315 -7.14 12.10 8.98
C GLN A 315 -8.10 11.24 8.15
N ARG A 316 -7.96 9.93 8.26
CA ARG A 316 -8.85 8.95 7.61
C ARG A 316 -9.76 8.33 8.66
N SER A 317 -11.06 8.29 8.40
CA SER A 317 -11.93 7.38 9.15
C SER A 317 -11.61 5.95 8.76
N ARG A 318 -11.53 5.07 9.75
CA ARG A 318 -11.07 3.68 9.60
C ARG A 318 -12.20 2.72 9.92
N VAL A 319 -12.35 1.72 9.09
CA VAL A 319 -13.30 0.61 9.29
C VAL A 319 -12.77 -0.63 8.59
N LEU A 320 -13.07 -1.81 9.14
CA LEU A 320 -12.85 -3.09 8.47
C LEU A 320 -14.19 -3.55 7.90
N VAL A 321 -14.36 -3.56 6.59
CA VAL A 321 -15.61 -3.99 5.96
C VAL A 321 -15.49 -5.46 5.58
N ALA A 322 -16.38 -6.31 6.11
CA ALA A 322 -16.44 -7.72 5.76
C ALA A 322 -17.53 -7.96 4.69
N VAL A 323 -17.13 -8.10 3.43
CA VAL A 323 -18.05 -8.42 2.33
C VAL A 323 -18.21 -9.94 2.24
N GLY A 324 -19.43 -10.42 2.50
CA GLY A 324 -19.74 -11.83 2.73
C GLY A 324 -20.90 -12.38 1.91
N GLY A 325 -21.15 -13.68 2.01
CA GLY A 325 -22.29 -14.32 1.34
C GLY A 325 -21.96 -15.61 0.56
N PRO A 326 -23.00 -16.26 0.01
CA PRO A 326 -22.86 -17.52 -0.69
C PRO A 326 -21.91 -17.48 -1.89
N ILE A 327 -21.47 -18.66 -2.31
CA ILE A 327 -20.72 -18.81 -3.56
C ILE A 327 -21.55 -18.24 -4.73
N ALA A 328 -20.90 -17.53 -5.65
CA ALA A 328 -21.52 -16.90 -6.83
C ALA A 328 -22.58 -15.81 -6.53
N SER A 329 -22.62 -15.29 -5.30
CA SER A 329 -23.52 -14.18 -4.93
C SER A 329 -23.04 -12.80 -5.40
N GLY A 330 -21.86 -12.65 -6.02
CA GLY A 330 -21.37 -11.35 -6.48
C GLY A 330 -20.49 -10.58 -5.47
N LYS A 331 -20.04 -11.23 -4.38
CA LYS A 331 -19.16 -10.63 -3.36
C LYS A 331 -17.97 -9.85 -3.93
N SER A 332 -17.19 -10.46 -4.82
CA SER A 332 -16.01 -9.81 -5.38
C SER A 332 -16.36 -8.60 -6.24
N THR A 333 -17.49 -8.64 -6.95
CA THR A 333 -18.00 -7.47 -7.69
C THR A 333 -18.40 -6.35 -6.73
N LEU A 334 -19.11 -6.68 -5.64
CA LEU A 334 -19.48 -5.70 -4.62
C LEU A 334 -18.27 -5.15 -3.86
N ALA A 335 -17.31 -6.00 -3.50
CA ALA A 335 -16.08 -5.63 -2.81
C ALA A 335 -15.22 -4.69 -3.66
N ASP A 336 -15.09 -4.96 -4.96
CA ASP A 336 -14.36 -4.08 -5.90
C ASP A 336 -15.07 -2.72 -6.06
N ALA A 337 -16.40 -2.72 -6.12
CA ALA A 337 -17.19 -1.51 -6.18
C ALA A 337 -17.07 -0.66 -4.89
N LEU A 338 -17.12 -1.31 -3.72
CA LEU A 338 -16.90 -0.65 -2.43
C LEU A 338 -15.45 -0.17 -2.25
N SER A 339 -14.47 -0.92 -2.75
CA SER A 339 -13.06 -0.52 -2.78
C SER A 339 -12.88 0.84 -3.44
N PHE A 340 -13.49 1.00 -4.62
CA PHE A 340 -13.42 2.24 -5.37
C PHE A 340 -14.13 3.39 -4.64
N ALA A 341 -15.35 3.15 -4.13
CA ALA A 341 -16.14 4.17 -3.45
C ALA A 341 -15.56 4.61 -2.09
N LEU A 342 -14.91 3.70 -1.37
CA LEU A 342 -14.30 3.96 -0.06
C LEU A 342 -12.81 4.32 -0.13
N GLU A 343 -12.20 4.31 -1.33
CA GLU A 343 -10.75 4.44 -1.52
C GLU A 343 -9.96 3.45 -0.63
N ALA A 344 -10.41 2.19 -0.58
CA ALA A 344 -9.93 1.20 0.36
C ALA A 344 -9.43 -0.06 -0.36
N PRO A 345 -8.27 -0.65 0.02
CA PRO A 345 -7.81 -1.89 -0.56
C PRO A 345 -8.72 -3.08 -0.23
N VAL A 346 -8.79 -4.03 -1.16
CA VAL A 346 -9.48 -5.31 -0.99
C VAL A 346 -8.46 -6.41 -0.70
N ILE A 347 -8.72 -7.20 0.33
CA ILE A 347 -7.98 -8.43 0.63
C ILE A 347 -8.93 -9.59 0.34
N ASP A 348 -8.61 -10.36 -0.70
CA ASP A 348 -9.45 -11.43 -1.23
C ASP A 348 -8.99 -12.82 -0.71
N ALA A 349 -9.95 -13.60 -0.19
CA ALA A 349 -9.68 -14.91 0.38
C ALA A 349 -9.21 -15.96 -0.65
N ASP A 350 -9.78 -15.96 -1.86
CA ASP A 350 -9.46 -16.94 -2.91
C ASP A 350 -8.05 -16.71 -3.46
N ARG A 351 -7.67 -15.44 -3.69
CA ARG A 351 -6.31 -15.05 -4.08
C ARG A 351 -5.31 -15.29 -2.96
N THR A 352 -5.67 -14.99 -1.71
CA THR A 352 -4.81 -15.30 -0.55
C THR A 352 -4.56 -16.80 -0.44
N ARG A 353 -5.60 -17.63 -0.66
CA ARG A 353 -5.47 -19.10 -0.68
C ARG A 353 -4.49 -19.58 -1.74
N LYS A 354 -4.57 -19.04 -2.96
CA LYS A 354 -3.65 -19.40 -4.06
C LYS A 354 -2.21 -19.00 -3.76
N GLN A 355 -2.00 -17.81 -3.21
CA GLN A 355 -0.68 -17.35 -2.78
C GLN A 355 -0.07 -18.26 -1.71
N LEU A 356 -0.84 -18.61 -0.68
CA LEU A 356 -0.37 -19.52 0.37
C LEU A 356 -0.10 -20.94 -0.17
N ALA A 357 -0.80 -21.36 -1.22
CA ALA A 357 -0.56 -22.61 -1.92
C ALA A 357 0.59 -22.56 -2.94
N GLY A 358 1.20 -21.39 -3.19
CA GLY A 358 2.25 -21.22 -4.20
C GLY A 358 1.75 -21.33 -5.65
N VAL A 359 0.47 -21.06 -5.88
CA VAL A 359 -0.19 -21.17 -7.19
C VAL A 359 -0.56 -19.77 -7.68
N GLU A 360 -0.41 -19.52 -8.98
CA GLU A 360 -0.76 -18.24 -9.60
C GLU A 360 -2.26 -17.89 -9.38
N PRO A 361 -2.63 -16.61 -9.14
CA PRO A 361 -3.99 -16.20 -8.76
C PRO A 361 -5.11 -16.63 -9.74
N GLU A 362 -4.77 -16.91 -11.00
CA GLU A 362 -5.72 -17.24 -12.07
C GLU A 362 -5.88 -18.74 -12.29
N VAL A 363 -4.96 -19.56 -11.76
CA VAL A 363 -4.99 -21.01 -11.91
C VAL A 363 -5.98 -21.60 -10.90
N SER A 364 -6.87 -22.47 -11.36
CA SER A 364 -7.79 -23.17 -10.46
C SER A 364 -7.05 -24.24 -9.67
N LEU A 365 -7.28 -24.32 -8.37
CA LEU A 365 -6.58 -25.24 -7.46
C LEU A 365 -6.99 -26.73 -7.61
N GLY A 366 -7.79 -27.07 -8.62
CA GLY A 366 -8.26 -28.44 -8.80
C GLY A 366 -9.33 -28.83 -7.76
N SER A 367 -10.12 -29.83 -8.10
CA SER A 367 -11.44 -30.06 -7.53
C SER A 367 -11.54 -31.33 -6.71
N GLU A 368 -11.27 -31.22 -5.42
CA GLU A 368 -12.01 -31.98 -4.41
C GLU A 368 -12.36 -31.04 -3.24
N PRO A 369 -13.65 -30.94 -2.86
CA PRO A 369 -14.05 -30.26 -1.63
C PRO A 369 -13.25 -30.84 -0.45
N PHE A 370 -12.67 -29.99 0.41
CA PHE A 370 -11.95 -30.41 1.62
C PHE A 370 -10.65 -31.23 1.41
N ALA A 371 -10.10 -31.23 0.20
CA ALA A 371 -8.74 -31.74 -0.05
C ALA A 371 -7.76 -30.58 -0.36
N GLY A 372 -6.50 -30.74 0.01
CA GLY A 372 -5.44 -29.77 -0.26
C GLY A 372 -5.72 -28.37 0.32
N ALA A 373 -5.94 -27.39 -0.56
CA ALA A 373 -6.07 -25.96 -0.21
C ALA A 373 -7.39 -25.58 0.49
N TYR A 374 -8.36 -26.50 0.60
CA TYR A 374 -9.68 -26.26 1.18
C TYR A 374 -9.95 -27.05 2.47
N THR A 375 -8.91 -27.61 3.09
CA THR A 375 -9.01 -28.20 4.44
C THR A 375 -9.39 -27.14 5.48
N GLU A 376 -9.83 -27.57 6.66
CA GLU A 376 -10.13 -26.66 7.77
C GLU A 376 -8.89 -25.84 8.17
N ALA A 377 -7.76 -26.52 8.37
CA ALA A 377 -6.46 -25.87 8.64
C ALA A 377 -6.04 -24.88 7.53
N ALA A 378 -6.25 -25.23 6.26
CA ALA A 378 -5.95 -24.30 5.15
C ALA A 378 -6.91 -23.10 5.13
N THR A 379 -8.18 -23.30 5.49
CA THR A 379 -9.14 -22.19 5.67
C THR A 379 -8.69 -21.27 6.79
N GLU A 380 -8.35 -21.82 7.96
CA GLU A 380 -7.88 -21.06 9.11
C GLU A 380 -6.63 -20.23 8.76
N ALA A 381 -5.66 -20.83 8.07
CA ALA A 381 -4.46 -20.12 7.61
C ALA A 381 -4.81 -18.93 6.68
N VAL A 382 -5.77 -19.10 5.77
CA VAL A 382 -6.25 -18.01 4.89
C VAL A 382 -6.89 -16.88 5.68
N TYR A 383 -7.77 -17.20 6.64
CA TYR A 383 -8.45 -16.18 7.46
C TYR A 383 -7.51 -15.48 8.46
N ALA A 384 -6.54 -16.20 9.01
CA ALA A 384 -5.46 -15.63 9.80
C ALA A 384 -4.63 -14.64 8.97
N GLU A 385 -4.30 -15.00 7.72
CA GLU A 385 -3.56 -14.14 6.83
C GLU A 385 -4.38 -12.93 6.36
N LEU A 386 -5.69 -13.08 6.11
CA LEU A 386 -6.61 -11.96 5.87
C LEU A 386 -6.59 -10.96 7.03
N ALA A 387 -6.71 -11.44 8.27
CA ALA A 387 -6.66 -10.62 9.47
C ALA A 387 -5.30 -9.92 9.65
N ARG A 388 -4.19 -10.64 9.44
CA ARG A 388 -2.83 -10.07 9.51
C ARG A 388 -2.61 -8.95 8.49
N ARG A 389 -3.05 -9.16 7.25
CA ARG A 389 -2.98 -8.14 6.18
C ARG A 389 -3.89 -6.95 6.50
N ALA A 390 -5.09 -7.20 7.03
CA ALA A 390 -6.02 -6.15 7.44
C ALA A 390 -5.42 -5.25 8.53
N ALA A 391 -4.75 -5.84 9.52
CA ALA A 391 -4.08 -5.10 10.58
C ALA A 391 -3.04 -4.11 10.02
N LEU A 392 -2.18 -4.56 9.09
CA LEU A 392 -1.19 -3.68 8.44
C LEU A 392 -1.83 -2.50 7.70
N VAL A 393 -2.97 -2.74 7.03
CA VAL A 393 -3.72 -1.68 6.34
C VAL A 393 -4.34 -0.69 7.35
N LEU A 394 -4.99 -1.20 8.40
CA LEU A 394 -5.63 -0.40 9.44
C LEU A 394 -4.62 0.44 10.23
N ASP A 395 -3.43 -0.11 10.50
CA ASP A 395 -2.32 0.57 11.18
C ASP A 395 -1.74 1.70 10.31
N SER A 396 -1.83 1.60 8.99
CA SER A 396 -1.53 2.72 8.07
C SER A 396 -2.60 3.82 8.05
N GLY A 397 -3.63 3.67 8.88
CA GLY A 397 -4.75 4.59 8.97
C GLY A 397 -5.79 4.43 7.85
N ARG A 398 -5.75 3.35 7.06
CA ARG A 398 -6.70 3.13 5.97
C ARG A 398 -7.92 2.31 6.41
N THR A 399 -9.03 2.49 5.70
CA THR A 399 -10.12 1.52 5.69
C THR A 399 -9.69 0.29 4.88
N VAL A 400 -10.21 -0.89 5.21
CA VAL A 400 -9.91 -2.12 4.48
C VAL A 400 -11.17 -2.91 4.20
N VAL A 401 -11.25 -3.52 3.01
CA VAL A 401 -12.34 -4.41 2.61
C VAL A 401 -11.82 -5.85 2.57
N LEU A 402 -12.49 -6.76 3.26
CA LEU A 402 -12.24 -8.19 3.16
C LEU A 402 -13.30 -8.82 2.26
N ASP A 403 -12.87 -9.48 1.19
CA ASP A 403 -13.74 -10.30 0.33
C ASP A 403 -13.57 -11.77 0.68
N ALA A 404 -14.56 -12.34 1.39
CA ALA A 404 -14.53 -13.74 1.78
C ALA A 404 -15.96 -14.28 1.97
N SER A 405 -16.11 -15.61 2.07
CA SER A 405 -17.45 -16.20 2.28
C SER A 405 -18.10 -15.81 3.62
N PHE A 406 -17.27 -15.62 4.66
CA PHE A 406 -17.68 -15.43 6.07
C PHE A 406 -18.71 -16.45 6.55
N ARG A 407 -18.55 -17.69 6.07
CA ARG A 407 -19.58 -18.74 6.10
C ARG A 407 -19.96 -19.30 7.47
N SER A 408 -19.08 -19.19 8.46
CA SER A 408 -19.30 -19.72 9.81
C SER A 408 -18.81 -18.75 10.87
N GLU A 409 -19.28 -18.92 12.10
CA GLU A 409 -18.82 -18.10 13.22
C GLU A 409 -17.30 -18.14 13.39
N ALA A 410 -16.71 -19.34 13.31
CA ALA A 410 -15.27 -19.55 13.48
C ALA A 410 -14.43 -18.67 12.54
N VAL A 411 -14.78 -18.59 11.25
CA VAL A 411 -14.01 -17.76 10.29
C VAL A 411 -14.30 -16.27 10.42
N ARG A 412 -15.48 -15.88 10.94
CA ARG A 412 -15.80 -14.47 11.20
C ARG A 412 -14.98 -13.89 12.35
N ARG A 413 -14.59 -14.71 13.34
CA ARG A 413 -13.79 -14.27 14.49
C ARG A 413 -12.50 -13.58 14.06
N TYR A 414 -11.82 -14.03 12.99
CA TYR A 414 -10.60 -13.40 12.50
C TYR A 414 -10.79 -11.93 12.09
N ALA A 415 -11.87 -11.61 11.38
CA ALA A 415 -12.17 -10.23 10.99
C ALA A 415 -12.56 -9.37 12.20
N LEU A 416 -13.37 -9.93 13.11
CA LEU A 416 -13.78 -9.27 14.34
C LEU A 416 -12.59 -8.97 15.26
N GLN A 417 -11.68 -9.93 15.43
CA GLN A 417 -10.46 -9.79 16.23
C GLN A 417 -9.52 -8.74 15.64
N ALA A 418 -9.33 -8.73 14.33
CA ALA A 418 -8.51 -7.70 13.66
C ALA A 418 -9.11 -6.30 13.85
N ALA A 419 -10.42 -6.15 13.68
CA ALA A 419 -11.11 -4.89 13.89
C ALA A 419 -11.04 -4.42 15.36
N PHE A 420 -11.24 -5.35 16.31
CA PHE A 420 -11.13 -5.10 17.74
C PHE A 420 -9.73 -4.62 18.13
N ALA A 421 -8.68 -5.33 17.69
CA ALA A 421 -7.29 -4.96 17.97
C ALA A 421 -6.94 -3.55 17.43
N ALA A 422 -7.46 -3.19 16.26
CA ALA A 422 -7.27 -1.88 15.66
C ALA A 422 -8.17 -0.78 16.28
N GLY A 423 -9.15 -1.16 17.12
CA GLY A 423 -10.13 -0.26 17.71
C GLY A 423 -11.09 0.35 16.67
N VAL A 424 -11.52 -0.44 15.69
CA VAL A 424 -12.43 -0.02 14.61
C VAL A 424 -13.66 -0.93 14.53
N ALA A 425 -14.73 -0.46 13.90
CA ALA A 425 -15.91 -1.28 13.64
C ALA A 425 -15.66 -2.32 12.53
N CYS A 426 -16.48 -3.37 12.53
CA CYS A 426 -16.49 -4.45 11.54
C CYS A 426 -17.89 -4.68 10.94
N PRO A 427 -18.42 -3.78 10.10
CA PRO A 427 -19.68 -4.01 9.40
C PRO A 427 -19.56 -5.21 8.44
N PHE A 428 -20.56 -6.09 8.47
CA PHE A 428 -20.74 -7.17 7.51
C PHE A 428 -21.71 -6.74 6.40
N VAL A 429 -21.26 -6.76 5.15
CA VAL A 429 -22.09 -6.49 3.97
C VAL A 429 -22.30 -7.81 3.23
N LEU A 430 -23.49 -8.39 3.38
CA LEU A 430 -23.79 -9.74 2.90
C LEU A 430 -24.56 -9.70 1.58
N CYS A 431 -23.98 -10.32 0.54
CA CYS A 431 -24.64 -10.48 -0.74
C CYS A 431 -25.74 -11.56 -0.66
N SER A 432 -26.96 -11.17 -0.98
CA SER A 432 -28.15 -12.04 -1.00
C SER A 432 -28.64 -12.23 -2.43
N VAL A 433 -28.83 -13.48 -2.82
CA VAL A 433 -29.25 -13.87 -4.16
C VAL A 433 -30.11 -15.13 -4.06
N PRO A 434 -31.23 -15.23 -4.80
CA PRO A 434 -32.01 -16.47 -4.88
C PRO A 434 -31.17 -17.67 -5.33
N ILE A 435 -31.33 -18.82 -4.66
CA ILE A 435 -30.61 -20.06 -4.97
C ILE A 435 -30.66 -20.45 -6.47
N PRO A 436 -31.80 -20.34 -7.19
CA PRO A 436 -31.84 -20.64 -8.62
C PRO A 436 -30.85 -19.79 -9.44
N LEU A 437 -30.69 -18.51 -9.08
CA LEU A 437 -29.77 -17.59 -9.76
C LEU A 437 -28.31 -17.89 -9.38
N LEU A 438 -28.03 -18.32 -8.16
CA LEU A 438 -26.69 -18.81 -7.78
C LEU A 438 -26.26 -20.00 -8.64
N ARG A 439 -27.16 -20.97 -8.86
CA ARG A 439 -26.91 -22.14 -9.73
C ARG A 439 -26.66 -21.70 -11.17
N GLN A 440 -27.52 -20.84 -11.71
CA GLN A 440 -27.36 -20.30 -13.06
C GLN A 440 -26.02 -19.57 -13.24
N ARG A 441 -25.60 -18.75 -12.27
CA ARG A 441 -24.31 -18.04 -12.32
C ARG A 441 -23.11 -19.00 -12.25
N LEU A 442 -23.22 -20.09 -11.49
CA LEU A 442 -22.18 -21.11 -11.44
C LEU A 442 -22.08 -21.91 -12.74
N GLU A 443 -23.21 -22.22 -13.38
CA GLU A 443 -23.25 -22.92 -14.66
C GLU A 443 -22.72 -22.06 -15.81
N ALA A 444 -23.01 -20.76 -15.80
CA ALA A 444 -22.55 -19.81 -16.81
C ALA A 444 -21.07 -19.42 -16.65
N ARG A 445 -20.41 -19.81 -15.55
CA ARG A 445 -19.03 -19.38 -15.24
C ARG A 445 -18.02 -20.21 -16.04
N THR A 446 -17.35 -19.59 -17.01
CA THR A 446 -16.19 -20.14 -17.71
C THR A 446 -14.91 -19.39 -17.28
N GLY A 447 -14.13 -19.96 -16.36
CA GLY A 447 -12.87 -19.37 -15.87
C GLY A 447 -13.02 -18.28 -14.78
N GLY A 448 -11.93 -18.00 -14.04
CA GLY A 448 -11.85 -16.97 -12.98
C GLY A 448 -11.05 -17.40 -11.74
N ALA A 449 -10.76 -16.45 -10.84
CA ALA A 449 -9.94 -16.69 -9.63
C ALA A 449 -10.63 -17.58 -8.56
N SER A 450 -11.94 -17.81 -8.65
CA SER A 450 -12.72 -18.53 -7.65
C SER A 450 -12.95 -19.98 -8.07
N ASP A 451 -12.60 -20.95 -7.21
CA ASP A 451 -12.63 -22.39 -7.54
C ASP A 451 -14.01 -23.05 -7.44
N ALA A 452 -15.04 -22.28 -7.12
CA ALA A 452 -16.33 -22.86 -6.76
C ALA A 452 -17.15 -23.35 -7.96
N ARG A 453 -17.77 -24.53 -7.82
CA ARG A 453 -18.56 -25.25 -8.85
C ARG A 453 -19.94 -25.64 -8.32
N ALA A 454 -20.90 -25.95 -9.19
CA ALA A 454 -22.28 -26.26 -8.82
C ALA A 454 -22.45 -27.31 -7.69
N PRO A 455 -21.68 -28.41 -7.62
CA PRO A 455 -21.79 -29.39 -6.52
C PRO A 455 -21.32 -28.85 -5.15
N LEU A 456 -20.48 -27.81 -5.11
CA LEU A 456 -20.01 -27.17 -3.87
C LEU A 456 -21.07 -26.26 -3.24
N LEU A 457 -22.09 -25.84 -4.00
CA LEU A 457 -23.10 -24.91 -3.52
C LEU A 457 -24.00 -25.55 -2.45
N ASP A 458 -24.41 -26.80 -2.64
CA ASP A 458 -25.32 -27.47 -1.70
C ASP A 458 -24.66 -27.74 -0.36
N ASP A 459 -23.42 -28.24 -0.36
CA ASP A 459 -22.64 -28.42 0.88
C ASP A 459 -22.31 -27.07 1.55
N PHE A 460 -22.01 -26.03 0.76
CA PHE A 460 -21.81 -24.69 1.30
C PHE A 460 -23.07 -24.17 2.00
N LEU A 461 -24.24 -24.24 1.35
CA LEU A 461 -25.50 -23.75 1.91
C LEU A 461 -25.92 -24.52 3.16
N ALA A 462 -25.67 -25.83 3.20
CA ALA A 462 -25.96 -26.66 4.36
C ALA A 462 -25.15 -26.26 5.61
N ARG A 463 -23.99 -25.62 5.44
CA ARG A 463 -23.08 -25.18 6.52
C ARG A 463 -22.98 -23.66 6.64
N TYR A 464 -23.82 -22.91 5.92
CA TYR A 464 -23.77 -21.45 5.91
C TYR A 464 -24.54 -20.90 7.10
N GLU A 465 -23.80 -20.23 7.99
CA GLU A 465 -24.32 -19.55 9.18
C GLU A 465 -24.22 -18.03 8.93
N PRO A 466 -25.25 -17.35 8.38
CA PRO A 466 -25.17 -15.91 8.16
C PRO A 466 -25.04 -15.14 9.49
N PRO A 467 -24.19 -14.10 9.59
CA PRO A 467 -24.18 -13.24 10.76
C PRO A 467 -25.49 -12.45 10.85
N VAL A 468 -25.92 -12.15 12.08
CA VAL A 468 -27.12 -11.35 12.38
C VAL A 468 -26.77 -10.23 13.37
N GLY A 469 -27.51 -9.12 13.31
CA GLY A 469 -27.39 -8.02 14.26
C GLY A 469 -27.20 -6.65 13.61
N PRO A 470 -27.00 -5.60 14.43
CA PRO A 470 -27.00 -4.21 13.98
C PRO A 470 -25.80 -3.84 13.09
N GLY A 471 -24.72 -4.62 13.12
CA GLY A 471 -23.55 -4.45 12.26
C GLY A 471 -23.63 -5.21 10.92
N VAL A 472 -24.80 -5.71 10.55
CA VAL A 472 -25.00 -6.51 9.33
C VAL A 472 -25.95 -5.81 8.37
N LEU A 473 -25.55 -5.68 7.11
CA LEU A 473 -26.36 -5.19 6.00
C LEU A 473 -26.49 -6.29 4.94
N GLU A 474 -27.71 -6.70 4.65
CA GLU A 474 -28.00 -7.60 3.54
C GLU A 474 -28.26 -6.78 2.27
N VAL A 475 -27.61 -7.18 1.16
CA VAL A 475 -27.64 -6.47 -0.12
C VAL A 475 -28.13 -7.44 -1.20
N ASP A 476 -29.23 -7.10 -1.86
CA ASP A 476 -29.68 -7.85 -3.04
C ASP A 476 -28.71 -7.60 -4.20
N THR A 477 -28.01 -8.65 -4.61
CA THR A 477 -27.05 -8.62 -5.71
C THR A 477 -27.52 -9.41 -6.92
N SER A 478 -28.83 -9.64 -7.04
CA SER A 478 -29.45 -10.27 -8.21
C SER A 478 -29.36 -9.40 -9.47
N GLY A 479 -29.33 -8.08 -9.31
CA GLY A 479 -29.15 -7.08 -10.36
C GLY A 479 -28.09 -6.01 -10.03
N PRO A 480 -28.11 -4.85 -10.72
CA PRO A 480 -27.26 -3.71 -10.38
C PRO A 480 -27.49 -3.24 -8.94
N VAL A 481 -26.40 -2.96 -8.23
CA VAL A 481 -26.43 -2.53 -6.82
C VAL A 481 -26.23 -1.03 -6.74
N ASP A 482 -27.09 -0.35 -6.00
CA ASP A 482 -26.86 1.03 -5.58
C ASP A 482 -25.89 1.06 -4.39
N LEU A 483 -24.73 1.69 -4.58
CA LEU A 483 -23.67 1.73 -3.57
C LEU A 483 -23.92 2.81 -2.51
N GLU A 484 -24.69 3.85 -2.81
CA GLU A 484 -24.87 4.99 -1.91
C GLU A 484 -25.35 4.59 -0.51
N PRO A 485 -26.42 3.77 -0.34
CA PRO A 485 -26.85 3.35 0.99
C PRO A 485 -25.84 2.44 1.70
N ILE A 486 -25.06 1.65 0.95
CA ILE A 486 -24.06 0.73 1.50
C ILE A 486 -22.86 1.53 2.03
N VAL A 487 -22.39 2.51 1.26
CA VAL A 487 -21.33 3.43 1.68
C VAL A 487 -21.78 4.22 2.90
N ALA A 488 -23.01 4.76 2.92
CA ALA A 488 -23.53 5.46 4.08
C ALA A 488 -23.57 4.58 5.34
N PHE A 489 -24.02 3.32 5.22
CA PHE A 489 -24.02 2.35 6.32
C PHE A 489 -22.61 2.08 6.87
N VAL A 490 -21.63 1.89 5.98
CA VAL A 490 -20.23 1.67 6.36
C VAL A 490 -19.62 2.92 7.00
N SER A 491 -19.77 4.08 6.36
CA SER A 491 -19.21 5.34 6.83
C SER A 491 -19.77 5.78 8.18
N ALA A 492 -21.04 5.48 8.49
CA ALA A 492 -21.64 5.76 9.79
C ALA A 492 -20.99 4.97 10.95
N GLN A 493 -20.30 3.89 10.64
CA GLN A 493 -19.59 3.04 11.62
C GLN A 493 -18.08 3.30 11.63
N ALA A 494 -17.57 4.13 10.74
CA ALA A 494 -16.15 4.39 10.64
C ALA A 494 -15.64 5.19 11.85
N THR A 495 -14.56 4.72 12.44
CA THR A 495 -13.92 5.38 13.58
C THR A 495 -13.02 6.51 13.05
N PRO A 496 -13.20 7.78 13.49
CA PRO A 496 -12.30 8.86 13.10
C PRO A 496 -10.85 8.52 13.46
N ALA A 497 -9.88 9.02 12.69
CA ALA A 497 -8.49 8.98 13.10
C ALA A 497 -8.34 9.66 14.47
N LEU A 498 -7.69 8.99 15.42
CA LEU A 498 -7.31 9.61 16.68
C LEU A 498 -6.26 10.68 16.38
N ASP A 499 -6.42 11.89 16.91
CA ASP A 499 -5.31 12.85 17.02
C ASP A 499 -4.18 12.15 17.79
N GLU A 500 -2.98 12.05 17.20
CA GLU A 500 -1.80 11.49 17.88
C GLU A 500 -1.48 12.25 19.19
N HIS A 501 -2.07 13.44 19.38
CA HIS A 501 -1.98 14.28 20.57
C HIS A 501 -3.12 14.12 21.60
N ARG A 502 -4.12 13.26 21.40
CA ARG A 502 -5.20 13.02 22.37
C ARG A 502 -5.12 11.66 23.06
N GLU A 503 -4.61 11.73 24.28
CA GLU A 503 -4.85 10.90 25.46
C GLU A 503 -5.65 9.59 25.30
N VAL A 504 -4.98 8.50 25.74
CA VAL A 504 -5.55 7.39 26.52
C VAL A 504 -6.86 6.77 25.99
N ARG A 505 -6.71 5.60 25.35
CA ARG A 505 -7.81 4.69 25.03
C ARG A 505 -8.49 4.23 26.35
N ARG A 506 -9.74 4.64 26.57
CA ARG A 506 -10.67 4.01 27.52
C ARG A 506 -11.34 2.82 26.82
N LEU A 507 -11.26 1.65 27.42
CA LEU A 507 -12.01 0.43 27.08
C LEU A 507 -13.20 0.32 28.04
N ILE A 508 -14.42 0.62 27.58
CA ILE A 508 -15.62 0.45 28.40
C ILE A 508 -16.10 -0.99 28.23
N LEU A 509 -15.93 -1.83 29.24
CA LEU A 509 -16.38 -3.22 29.23
C LEU A 509 -17.71 -3.32 29.99
N ARG A 510 -18.78 -3.74 29.31
CA ARG A 510 -20.08 -3.97 29.93
C ARG A 510 -20.14 -5.41 30.45
N LEU A 511 -19.92 -5.55 31.76
CA LEU A 511 -19.86 -6.86 32.41
C LEU A 511 -21.10 -7.11 33.30
N ARG A 512 -21.52 -8.36 33.46
CA ARG A 512 -22.59 -8.80 34.37
C ARG A 512 -22.03 -9.01 35.80
N SER A 513 -22.90 -9.06 36.81
CA SER A 513 -22.48 -9.07 38.23
C SER A 513 -21.54 -10.21 38.66
N GLY A 514 -21.49 -11.32 37.91
CA GLY A 514 -20.57 -12.46 38.15
C GLY A 514 -19.16 -12.28 37.56
N GLU A 515 -18.95 -11.28 36.72
CA GLU A 515 -17.69 -11.04 35.97
C GLU A 515 -16.77 -10.03 36.70
N ARG A 516 -17.18 -9.57 37.89
CA ARG A 516 -16.44 -8.64 38.77
C ARG A 516 -15.08 -9.21 39.23
N GLU A 517 -14.97 -10.53 39.37
CA GLU A 517 -13.73 -11.20 39.76
C GLU A 517 -12.68 -11.20 38.64
N ALA A 518 -13.12 -11.26 37.37
CA ALA A 518 -12.24 -11.28 36.19
C ALA A 518 -11.49 -9.96 35.99
N VAL A 519 -12.19 -8.83 36.17
CA VAL A 519 -11.59 -7.48 36.10
C VAL A 519 -10.59 -7.26 37.23
N GLY A 520 -10.93 -7.72 38.44
CA GLY A 520 -10.02 -7.68 39.58
C GLY A 520 -8.74 -8.49 39.33
N LEU A 521 -8.86 -9.65 38.67
CA LEU A 521 -7.70 -10.48 38.29
C LEU A 521 -6.85 -9.83 37.19
N LEU A 522 -7.48 -9.27 36.16
CA LEU A 522 -6.81 -8.53 35.08
C LEU A 522 -6.00 -7.34 35.60
N ALA A 523 -6.59 -6.56 36.52
CA ALA A 523 -5.92 -5.42 37.15
C ALA A 523 -4.76 -5.86 38.08
N ALA A 524 -4.87 -7.04 38.70
CA ALA A 524 -3.83 -7.61 39.55
C ALA A 524 -2.68 -8.27 38.76
N LEU A 525 -2.96 -8.83 37.59
CA LEU A 525 -1.96 -9.45 36.71
C LEU A 525 -1.11 -8.43 35.93
N LEU A 526 -1.61 -7.21 35.72
CA LEU A 526 -0.93 -6.14 34.98
C LEU A 526 -0.96 -4.80 35.73
N PRO A 527 -0.37 -4.73 36.95
CA PRO A 527 -0.44 -3.54 37.78
C PRO A 527 0.27 -2.35 37.11
N GLY A 528 -0.40 -1.19 37.09
CA GLY A 528 0.15 0.05 36.54
C GLY A 528 0.04 0.19 35.01
N HIS A 529 -0.53 -0.79 34.30
CA HIS A 529 -0.79 -0.72 32.86
C HIS A 529 -2.24 -0.44 32.50
N PHE A 530 -3.17 -0.71 33.42
CA PHE A 530 -4.59 -0.40 33.27
C PHE A 530 -5.17 0.22 34.56
N GLU A 531 -6.04 1.21 34.43
CA GLU A 531 -6.86 1.82 35.49
C GLU A 531 -8.31 1.34 35.33
N TYR A 532 -9.07 1.17 36.43
CA TYR A 532 -10.50 0.85 36.32
C TYR A 532 -11.38 1.66 37.27
N GLU A 533 -12.64 1.91 36.87
CA GLU A 533 -13.65 2.65 37.66
C GLU A 533 -15.00 1.92 37.66
N GLU A 534 -15.61 1.70 38.83
CA GLU A 534 -16.92 1.06 38.98
C GLU A 534 -18.06 2.09 38.91
N ARG A 535 -19.05 1.86 38.03
CA ARG A 535 -20.22 2.73 37.86
C ARG A 535 -21.49 2.17 38.52
N PRO A 536 -22.46 3.04 38.86
CA PRO A 536 -23.78 2.61 39.38
C PRO A 536 -24.44 1.59 38.44
N GLY A 537 -24.91 0.47 39.00
CA GLY A 537 -25.50 -0.64 38.23
C GLY A 537 -24.55 -1.82 37.94
N GLY A 538 -23.32 -1.81 38.47
CA GLY A 538 -22.40 -2.95 38.40
C GLY A 538 -21.54 -2.99 37.13
N PHE A 539 -21.26 -1.82 36.53
CA PHE A 539 -20.44 -1.69 35.31
C PHE A 539 -19.01 -1.26 35.65
N PHE A 540 -18.04 -1.60 34.79
CA PHE A 540 -16.62 -1.27 34.98
C PHE A 540 -16.03 -0.58 33.74
N ASP A 541 -15.40 0.56 33.93
CA ASP A 541 -14.57 1.22 32.92
C ASP A 541 -13.12 0.73 33.11
N LEU A 542 -12.41 0.34 32.06
CA LEU A 542 -10.99 -0.04 32.09
C LEU A 542 -10.21 0.88 31.12
N ALA A 543 -9.09 1.47 31.52
CA ALA A 543 -8.33 2.42 30.68
C ALA A 543 -6.84 2.09 30.71
N ARG A 544 -6.10 2.35 29.61
CA ARG A 544 -4.64 2.13 29.59
C ARG A 544 -3.91 3.25 30.36
N ALA A 545 -2.99 2.89 31.25
CA ALA A 545 -2.17 3.85 32.00
C ALA A 545 -1.18 4.61 31.09
N LYS A 546 -0.88 5.86 31.43
CA LYS A 546 -0.09 6.80 30.62
C LYS A 546 1.41 6.42 30.63
N GLY A 547 2.02 6.15 29.47
CA GLY A 547 3.49 6.18 29.30
C GLY A 547 4.26 4.91 28.87
N ALA A 548 3.63 3.80 28.49
CA ALA A 548 4.38 2.56 28.16
C ALA A 548 4.15 2.04 26.72
N PRO A 549 4.94 2.47 25.70
CA PRO A 549 4.96 1.84 24.37
C PRO A 549 5.96 0.67 24.30
N ALA A 550 7.22 0.87 24.71
CA ALA A 550 8.29 -0.12 24.52
C ALA A 550 8.25 -1.30 25.50
N GLU A 551 7.66 -1.10 26.68
CA GLU A 551 7.50 -2.16 27.70
C GLU A 551 6.26 -3.03 27.42
N ALA A 552 5.25 -2.46 26.78
CA ALA A 552 3.99 -3.14 26.47
C ALA A 552 4.17 -4.25 25.41
N ASP A 553 4.93 -4.00 24.34
CA ASP A 553 5.20 -5.03 23.31
C ASP A 553 6.06 -6.18 23.88
N ARG A 554 6.96 -5.86 24.83
CA ARG A 554 7.81 -6.82 25.52
C ARG A 554 7.01 -7.68 26.51
N LEU A 555 6.11 -7.07 27.26
CA LEU A 555 5.19 -7.74 28.18
C LEU A 555 4.10 -8.53 27.44
N GLN A 556 3.61 -8.04 26.30
CA GLN A 556 2.67 -8.75 25.44
C GLN A 556 3.32 -10.01 24.84
N ALA A 557 4.60 -9.95 24.48
CA ALA A 557 5.37 -11.14 24.09
C ALA A 557 5.68 -12.08 25.28
N GLN A 558 5.98 -11.54 26.46
CA GLN A 558 6.32 -12.30 27.66
C GLN A 558 5.11 -13.00 28.30
N HIS A 559 3.91 -12.39 28.19
CA HIS A 559 2.67 -12.85 28.82
C HIS A 559 1.57 -13.19 27.79
N ALA A 560 1.93 -13.36 26.51
CA ALA A 560 1.03 -13.76 25.43
C ALA A 560 0.10 -14.94 25.80
N PRO A 561 0.56 -16.01 26.47
CA PRO A 561 -0.30 -17.14 26.83
C PRO A 561 -1.38 -16.78 27.87
N ILE A 562 -1.06 -15.85 28.79
CA ILE A 562 -1.99 -15.37 29.83
C ILE A 562 -3.02 -14.43 29.20
N LEU A 563 -2.58 -13.55 28.29
CA LEU A 563 -3.47 -12.65 27.56
C LEU A 563 -4.37 -13.39 26.57
N GLU A 564 -3.88 -14.43 25.90
CA GLU A 564 -4.70 -15.33 25.09
C GLU A 564 -5.71 -16.10 25.95
N ALA A 565 -5.30 -16.60 27.12
CA ALA A 565 -6.21 -17.28 28.05
C ALA A 565 -7.29 -16.33 28.60
N VAL A 566 -6.94 -15.08 28.92
CA VAL A 566 -7.91 -14.08 29.37
C VAL A 566 -8.84 -13.64 28.23
N HIS A 567 -8.34 -13.49 27.00
CA HIS A 567 -9.21 -13.24 25.84
C HIS A 567 -10.15 -14.42 25.56
N ALA A 568 -9.67 -15.66 25.66
CA ALA A 568 -10.50 -16.86 25.52
C ALA A 568 -11.56 -16.99 26.64
N LEU A 569 -11.25 -16.52 27.85
CA LEU A 569 -12.17 -16.48 28.99
C LEU A 569 -13.22 -15.37 28.87
N LEU A 570 -12.87 -14.22 28.28
CA LEU A 570 -13.80 -13.11 28.03
C LEU A 570 -14.85 -13.45 26.96
N ASP A 571 -14.53 -14.36 26.04
CA ASP A 571 -15.47 -14.83 25.02
C ASP A 571 -16.42 -15.95 25.51
N CYS A 572 -16.11 -16.63 26.63
CA CYS A 572 -16.78 -17.88 27.05
C CYS A 572 -16.97 -18.03 28.58
N TRP A 573 -17.32 -16.98 29.33
CA TRP A 573 -17.33 -17.07 30.81
C TRP A 573 -18.44 -17.98 31.37
N ASP A 574 -18.07 -19.18 31.83
CA ASP A 574 -18.87 -20.12 32.64
C ASP A 574 -18.05 -20.71 33.82
N ASP A 575 -18.66 -21.59 34.62
CA ASP A 575 -18.01 -22.22 35.78
C ASP A 575 -16.79 -23.09 35.39
N ALA A 576 -16.76 -23.64 34.18
CA ALA A 576 -15.63 -24.43 33.67
C ALA A 576 -14.44 -23.53 33.27
N GLY A 577 -14.72 -22.32 32.78
CA GLY A 577 -13.71 -21.28 32.55
C GLY A 577 -13.00 -20.86 33.85
N ALA A 578 -13.73 -20.75 34.96
CA ALA A 578 -13.16 -20.41 36.26
C ALA A 578 -12.21 -21.51 36.80
N GLU A 579 -12.54 -22.79 36.58
CA GLU A 579 -11.72 -23.94 36.98
C GLU A 579 -10.46 -24.10 36.08
N ALA A 580 -10.60 -23.82 34.78
CA ALA A 580 -9.47 -23.77 33.85
C ALA A 580 -8.48 -22.66 34.19
N LEU A 581 -8.97 -21.48 34.59
CA LEU A 581 -8.12 -20.38 35.05
C LEU A 581 -7.39 -20.72 36.35
N ALA A 582 -8.07 -21.38 37.30
CA ALA A 582 -7.44 -21.85 38.54
C ALA A 582 -6.32 -22.86 38.26
N THR A 583 -6.56 -23.81 37.35
CA THR A 583 -5.57 -24.81 36.91
C THR A 583 -4.38 -24.18 36.18
N LEU A 584 -4.63 -23.13 35.38
CA LEU A 584 -3.59 -22.39 34.66
C LEU A 584 -2.70 -21.60 35.65
N LEU A 585 -3.32 -20.95 36.64
CA LEU A 585 -2.61 -20.22 37.69
C LEU A 585 -1.79 -21.15 38.60
N GLU A 586 -2.27 -22.36 38.89
CA GLU A 586 -1.51 -23.39 39.60
C GLU A 586 -0.31 -23.90 38.78
N ARG A 587 -0.44 -24.04 37.46
CA ARG A 587 0.68 -24.44 36.58
C ARG A 587 1.77 -23.37 36.45
N HIS A 588 1.44 -22.13 36.76
CA HIS A 588 2.36 -20.99 36.73
C HIS A 588 2.66 -20.45 38.16
N GLU A 589 2.47 -21.28 39.20
CA GLU A 589 2.67 -20.90 40.61
C GLU A 589 4.11 -20.49 40.98
N HIS A 590 5.07 -20.70 40.08
CA HIS A 590 6.48 -20.31 40.26
C HIS A 590 6.81 -18.96 39.61
N ASP A 591 5.85 -18.33 38.93
CA ASP A 591 6.02 -17.01 38.34
C ASP A 591 5.85 -15.92 39.42
N GLU A 592 6.84 -15.03 39.54
CA GLU A 592 6.94 -14.03 40.62
C GLU A 592 5.72 -13.09 40.65
N ALA A 593 5.14 -12.81 39.47
CA ALA A 593 3.93 -12.01 39.32
C ALA A 593 2.68 -12.72 39.88
N VAL A 594 2.55 -14.03 39.67
CA VAL A 594 1.42 -14.84 40.15
C VAL A 594 1.49 -15.00 41.67
N LEU A 595 2.70 -15.19 42.22
CA LEU A 595 2.98 -15.28 43.66
C LEU A 595 2.62 -13.99 44.42
N SER A 596 2.80 -12.83 43.79
CA SER A 596 2.44 -11.53 44.38
C SER A 596 0.93 -11.31 44.48
N ALA A 597 0.14 -11.91 43.58
CA ALA A 597 -1.32 -11.80 43.51
C ALA A 597 -2.07 -12.90 44.30
N THR A 598 -1.38 -13.99 44.67
CA THR A 598 -1.99 -15.19 45.30
C THR A 598 -2.67 -14.95 46.67
N PRO A 599 -2.16 -14.06 47.57
CA PRO A 599 -2.75 -13.87 48.90
C PRO A 599 -4.18 -13.31 48.90
N ASP A 600 -4.54 -12.49 47.91
CA ASP A 600 -5.88 -11.91 47.77
C ASP A 600 -6.86 -12.87 47.10
N ILE A 601 -6.39 -13.73 46.19
CA ILE A 601 -7.20 -14.74 45.51
C ILE A 601 -7.65 -15.84 46.49
N ARG A 602 -6.75 -16.38 47.32
CA ARG A 602 -7.09 -17.41 48.33
C ARG A 602 -8.07 -16.90 49.39
N ARG A 603 -7.90 -15.64 49.82
CA ARG A 603 -8.75 -15.01 50.85
C ARG A 603 -10.19 -14.76 50.37
N ARG A 604 -10.42 -14.54 49.08
CA ARG A 604 -11.74 -14.30 48.48
C ARG A 604 -12.51 -15.59 48.13
N ARG A 605 -11.80 -16.70 47.90
CA ARG A 605 -12.38 -18.04 47.61
C ARG A 605 -12.56 -18.94 48.84
N GLY A 606 -12.06 -18.52 50.01
CA GLY A 606 -12.20 -19.26 51.26
C GLY A 606 -11.33 -20.52 51.36
N TRP A 607 -10.16 -20.52 50.71
CA TRP A 607 -9.15 -21.58 50.77
C TRP A 607 -8.17 -21.40 51.92
#